data_AF-D8M7Z4-F1
#
_entry.id   AF-D8M7Z4-F1
#
_cell.length_a   1.000
_cell.length_b   1.000
_cell.length_c   1.000
_cell.angle_alpha   90.00
_cell.angle_beta   90.00
_cell.angle_gamma   90.00
#
_symmetry.space_group_name_H-M   'P 1'
#
loop_
_entity.id
_entity.type
_entity.pdbx_description
1 polymer ?
#
loop_
_entity_poly.entity_id
_entity_poly.type
_entity_poly.pdbx_seq_one_letter_code
_entity_poly.pdbx_strand_id
1 'polypeptide(L)'
;MHHTRAKKIFVLSWTISHYCKSVKTYLFDELPLESTSKVEKDFRSATVCPFCRKKLEDDKEGGSEASSGVSDARPKVRHHAHVAGEYTTGKGEVRHFEAGQYICTCCTKCNLQLSFNKKNYRLPVYFHNGSHYDFTFIMKLIATMPGGDLEVIPTTEDKEMQIEYNGIQFKDSLKLISSPLRSIVAQTLGGNLDLYVHTKQQLRKYCESRGKQWSDEYIDLLTRKEPMFYSLIKSYESLNNTVIPSREQCIDDMKGEMMPQDEYDHMVKLWKTFDIKTWGKYYELYNVLDVTLMADAFEHFRITTLNAFGVDPMHYITAPQMAYSLFLKVTMEGDHSESSLMTLARKWAQYIMHINANEGLAEKQLVKVFLNRMGEFYESKGIRLIETNDIDDFMRLLKNLRGGITQIVKRHAKVDIDNKEQATSSQGIYYLDANNLYGGE
;
A
#
# COMPACT_ATOMS: atom_id res chain seq x y z
N MET A 1 -34.95 -10.58 -12.95
CA MET A 1 -34.00 -10.09 -11.92
C MET A 1 -33.34 -11.20 -11.09
N HIS A 2 -34.02 -12.31 -10.73
CA HIS A 2 -33.40 -13.41 -9.96
C HIS A 2 -32.39 -14.26 -10.76
N HIS A 3 -32.62 -14.51 -12.05
CA HIS A 3 -31.72 -15.32 -12.87
C HIS A 3 -30.36 -14.64 -13.18
N THR A 4 -30.31 -13.31 -13.20
CA THR A 4 -29.09 -12.53 -13.47
C THR A 4 -28.21 -12.37 -12.23
N ARG A 5 -28.80 -12.33 -11.03
CA ARG A 5 -28.05 -12.35 -9.75
C ARG A 5 -27.35 -13.70 -9.53
N ALA A 6 -28.04 -14.81 -9.80
CA ALA A 6 -27.46 -16.15 -9.67
C ALA A 6 -26.25 -16.39 -10.58
N LYS A 7 -26.28 -15.88 -11.83
CA LYS A 7 -25.12 -15.96 -12.75
C LYS A 7 -23.92 -15.12 -12.29
N LYS A 8 -24.12 -13.92 -11.72
CA LYS A 8 -23.03 -13.11 -11.13
C LYS A 8 -22.37 -13.83 -9.95
N ILE A 9 -23.20 -14.40 -9.07
CA ILE A 9 -22.74 -15.12 -7.87
C ILE A 9 -21.93 -16.35 -8.28
N PHE A 10 -22.39 -17.10 -9.28
CA PHE A 10 -21.68 -18.29 -9.76
C PHE A 10 -20.35 -17.95 -10.43
N VAL A 11 -20.27 -16.90 -11.26
CA VAL A 11 -19.02 -16.50 -11.93
C VAL A 11 -18.00 -15.97 -10.92
N LEU A 12 -18.39 -15.14 -9.96
CA LEU A 12 -17.47 -14.66 -8.92
C LEU A 12 -17.09 -15.75 -7.91
N SER A 13 -18.01 -16.63 -7.51
CA SER A 13 -17.71 -17.77 -6.63
C SER A 13 -16.77 -18.78 -7.31
N TRP A 14 -17.02 -19.09 -8.59
CA TRP A 14 -16.10 -19.89 -9.41
C TRP A 14 -14.77 -19.19 -9.58
N THR A 15 -14.75 -17.87 -9.80
CA THR A 15 -13.51 -17.10 -9.87
C THR A 15 -12.75 -17.16 -8.54
N ILE A 16 -13.36 -16.88 -7.40
CA ILE A 16 -12.68 -16.92 -6.08
C ILE A 16 -12.10 -18.31 -5.79
N SER A 17 -12.88 -19.38 -6.01
CA SER A 17 -12.43 -20.76 -5.76
C SER A 17 -11.37 -21.24 -6.77
N HIS A 18 -11.57 -20.98 -8.06
CA HIS A 18 -10.64 -21.34 -9.12
C HIS A 18 -9.35 -20.52 -9.05
N TYR A 19 -9.45 -19.22 -8.75
CA TYR A 19 -8.31 -18.32 -8.56
C TYR A 19 -7.49 -18.75 -7.35
N CYS A 20 -8.10 -19.16 -6.23
CA CYS A 20 -7.36 -19.65 -5.08
C CYS A 20 -6.55 -20.93 -5.40
N LYS A 21 -7.15 -21.87 -6.14
CA LYS A 21 -6.45 -23.10 -6.55
C LYS A 21 -5.40 -22.83 -7.64
N SER A 22 -5.74 -22.04 -8.65
CA SER A 22 -4.88 -21.73 -9.80
C SER A 22 -3.71 -20.82 -9.43
N VAL A 23 -3.91 -19.80 -8.58
CA VAL A 23 -2.83 -18.91 -8.12
C VAL A 23 -1.88 -19.64 -7.18
N LYS A 24 -2.38 -20.49 -6.27
CA LYS A 24 -1.49 -21.33 -5.45
C LYS A 24 -0.70 -22.31 -6.32
N THR A 25 -1.29 -22.90 -7.35
CA THR A 25 -0.55 -23.77 -8.27
C THR A 25 0.46 -22.98 -9.11
N TYR A 26 0.08 -21.83 -9.65
CA TYR A 26 0.93 -20.99 -10.53
C TYR A 26 2.07 -20.30 -9.79
N LEU A 27 1.88 -19.87 -8.54
CA LEU A 27 2.93 -19.22 -7.76
C LEU A 27 3.93 -20.22 -7.18
N PHE A 28 3.61 -21.51 -7.07
CA PHE A 28 4.35 -22.44 -6.20
C PHE A 28 4.96 -23.64 -6.92
N ASP A 29 5.45 -23.46 -8.15
CA ASP A 29 6.24 -24.46 -8.87
C ASP A 29 7.57 -24.75 -8.12
N GLU A 30 7.55 -25.76 -7.24
CA GLU A 30 8.73 -26.20 -6.50
C GLU A 30 9.73 -26.85 -7.44
N LEU A 31 10.76 -26.09 -7.80
CA LEU A 31 11.94 -26.63 -8.45
C LEU A 31 12.96 -27.08 -7.40
N PRO A 32 13.67 -28.19 -7.63
CA PRO A 32 14.73 -28.64 -6.73
C PRO A 32 15.79 -27.55 -6.55
N LEU A 33 16.35 -27.47 -5.35
CA LEU A 33 17.41 -26.51 -5.02
C LEU A 33 18.53 -26.58 -6.05
N GLU A 34 18.93 -25.42 -6.57
CA GLU A 34 20.08 -25.30 -7.45
C GLU A 34 21.32 -25.91 -6.80
N SER A 35 21.86 -26.96 -7.44
CA SER A 35 23.06 -27.65 -7.01
C SER A 35 24.16 -27.46 -8.06
N THR A 36 24.90 -26.35 -7.92
CA THR A 36 26.06 -26.03 -8.77
C THR A 36 27.35 -25.96 -7.96
N SER A 37 28.50 -26.14 -8.62
CA SER A 37 29.81 -25.99 -7.98
C SER A 37 30.03 -24.60 -7.37
N LYS A 38 29.37 -23.57 -7.93
CA LYS A 38 29.38 -22.20 -7.41
C LYS A 38 28.63 -22.09 -6.08
N VAL A 39 27.45 -22.70 -5.97
CA VAL A 39 26.67 -22.76 -4.72
C VAL A 39 27.46 -23.48 -3.63
N GLU A 40 28.09 -24.60 -3.96
CA GLU A 40 28.90 -25.36 -3.00
C GLU A 40 30.13 -24.57 -2.52
N LYS A 41 30.78 -23.83 -3.42
CA LYS A 41 31.89 -22.94 -3.08
C LYS A 41 31.45 -21.80 -2.15
N ASP A 42 30.32 -21.14 -2.44
CA ASP A 42 29.78 -20.11 -1.55
C ASP A 42 29.49 -20.69 -0.17
N PHE A 43 28.75 -21.80 -0.10
CA PHE A 43 28.38 -22.46 1.16
C PHE A 43 29.60 -22.79 2.03
N ARG A 44 30.65 -23.36 1.45
CA ARG A 44 31.90 -23.67 2.18
C ARG A 44 32.63 -22.42 2.64
N SER A 45 32.68 -21.38 1.81
CA SER A 45 33.44 -20.15 2.10
C SER A 45 32.72 -19.15 3.01
N ALA A 46 31.39 -19.24 3.14
CA ALA A 46 30.59 -18.31 3.93
C ALA A 46 30.86 -18.45 5.44
N THR A 47 31.40 -17.39 6.04
CA THR A 47 31.74 -17.33 7.47
C THR A 47 30.84 -16.38 8.28
N VAL A 48 30.05 -15.53 7.61
CA VAL A 48 29.19 -14.52 8.24
C VAL A 48 27.84 -14.49 7.55
N CYS A 49 26.76 -14.47 8.34
CA CYS A 49 25.40 -14.38 7.83
C CYS A 49 25.16 -13.01 7.18
N PRO A 50 24.69 -12.93 5.92
CA PRO A 50 24.49 -11.66 5.26
C PRO A 50 23.36 -10.84 5.90
N PHE A 51 22.39 -11.47 6.55
CA PHE A 51 21.24 -10.78 7.14
C PHE A 51 21.52 -10.25 8.56
N CYS A 52 21.99 -11.10 9.47
CA CYS A 52 22.18 -10.72 10.87
C CYS A 52 23.64 -10.45 11.27
N ARG A 53 24.59 -10.56 10.33
CA ARG A 53 26.03 -10.31 10.53
C ARG A 53 26.72 -11.18 11.59
N LYS A 54 26.05 -12.22 12.09
CA LYS A 54 26.62 -13.19 13.03
C LYS A 54 27.47 -14.24 12.31
N LYS A 55 28.44 -14.81 13.02
CA LYS A 55 29.33 -15.86 12.50
C LYS A 55 28.53 -17.11 12.13
N LEU A 56 28.93 -17.76 11.05
CA LEU A 56 28.37 -19.01 10.55
C LEU A 56 29.27 -20.19 10.90
N GLU A 57 28.65 -21.32 11.23
CA GLU A 57 29.31 -22.60 11.47
C GLU A 57 28.63 -23.70 10.66
N ASP A 58 29.39 -24.76 10.34
CA ASP A 58 28.84 -25.96 9.72
C ASP A 58 27.92 -26.67 10.73
N ASP A 59 26.79 -27.18 10.24
CA ASP A 59 25.85 -27.93 11.08
C ASP A 59 26.56 -29.20 11.59
N LYS A 60 26.66 -29.36 12.91
CA LYS A 60 27.14 -30.62 13.49
C LYS A 60 26.01 -31.63 13.34
N GLU A 61 26.19 -32.62 12.47
CA GLU A 61 25.24 -33.73 12.33
C GLU A 61 25.02 -34.39 13.71
N GLY A 62 23.80 -34.27 14.23
CA GLY A 62 23.39 -34.86 15.51
C GLY A 62 22.87 -33.80 16.48
N GLY A 63 21.54 -33.70 16.58
CA GLY A 63 20.89 -32.84 17.55
C GLY A 63 21.35 -33.16 18.97
N SER A 64 21.97 -32.19 19.62
CA SER A 64 22.05 -32.13 21.07
C SER A 64 21.64 -30.74 21.50
N GLU A 65 20.71 -30.72 22.45
CA GLU A 65 20.15 -29.55 23.10
C GLU A 65 21.20 -28.52 23.50
N ALA A 66 20.71 -27.27 23.56
CA ALA A 66 21.40 -26.08 23.98
C ALA A 66 22.46 -26.35 25.06
N SER A 67 23.73 -26.30 24.67
CA SER A 67 24.76 -25.96 25.63
C SER A 67 24.60 -24.48 25.95
N SER A 68 24.37 -24.20 27.22
CA SER A 68 24.23 -22.89 27.87
C SER A 68 25.54 -22.09 27.88
N GLY A 69 26.23 -22.03 26.74
CA GLY A 69 27.41 -21.21 26.49
C GLY A 69 27.13 -20.19 25.39
N VAL A 70 27.51 -18.94 25.63
CA VAL A 70 27.38 -17.81 24.70
C VAL A 70 28.34 -17.97 23.51
N SER A 71 28.10 -18.96 22.64
CA SER A 71 28.71 -19.00 21.31
C SER A 71 27.75 -18.33 20.33
N ASP A 72 28.11 -17.14 19.83
CA ASP A 72 27.23 -16.35 18.95
C ASP A 72 27.20 -16.85 17.49
N ALA A 73 27.82 -18.00 17.24
CA ALA A 73 27.86 -18.63 15.93
C ALA A 73 26.60 -19.44 15.66
N ARG A 74 26.16 -19.44 14.40
CA ARG A 74 24.89 -20.04 13.99
C ARG A 74 25.09 -21.05 12.85
N PRO A 75 24.37 -22.19 12.87
CA PRO A 75 24.40 -23.14 11.76
C PRO A 75 24.02 -22.49 10.44
N LYS A 76 24.77 -22.78 9.38
CA LYS A 76 24.55 -22.22 8.05
C LYS A 76 23.75 -23.17 7.15
N VAL A 77 22.87 -22.59 6.34
CA VAL A 77 21.97 -23.26 5.40
C VAL A 77 21.98 -22.58 4.04
N ARG A 78 21.56 -23.29 3.00
CA ARG A 78 21.43 -22.76 1.64
C ARG A 78 20.05 -22.13 1.47
N HIS A 79 19.97 -20.81 1.55
CA HIS A 79 18.74 -20.07 1.32
C HIS A 79 18.46 -19.96 -0.19
N HIS A 80 17.22 -20.19 -0.60
CA HIS A 80 16.81 -20.26 -2.00
C HIS A 80 15.41 -19.71 -2.21
N ALA A 81 15.10 -19.35 -3.45
CA ALA A 81 13.81 -18.83 -3.84
C ALA A 81 12.78 -19.96 -3.89
N HIS A 82 11.69 -19.84 -3.11
CA HIS A 82 10.59 -20.81 -3.13
C HIS A 82 9.57 -20.52 -4.24
N VAL A 83 9.63 -19.30 -4.79
CA VAL A 83 8.76 -18.71 -5.82
C VAL A 83 9.62 -17.79 -6.68
N ALA A 84 9.33 -17.66 -7.97
CA ALA A 84 10.02 -16.68 -8.79
C ALA A 84 9.68 -15.25 -8.34
N GLY A 85 10.68 -14.38 -8.21
CA GLY A 85 10.49 -13.00 -7.79
C GLY A 85 11.76 -12.32 -7.29
N GLU A 86 11.58 -11.13 -6.73
CA GLU A 86 12.68 -10.32 -6.21
C GLU A 86 13.02 -10.68 -4.76
N TYR A 87 14.29 -10.99 -4.51
CA TYR A 87 14.79 -11.33 -3.17
C TYR A 87 15.99 -10.46 -2.80
N THR A 88 16.07 -10.09 -1.52
CA THR A 88 17.28 -9.49 -0.95
C THR A 88 18.33 -10.57 -0.67
N THR A 89 19.57 -10.28 -1.05
CA THR A 89 20.72 -11.16 -0.75
C THR A 89 21.31 -10.90 0.64
N GLY A 90 20.74 -9.96 1.40
CA GLY A 90 21.28 -9.47 2.67
C GLY A 90 22.55 -8.60 2.52
N LYS A 91 23.04 -8.39 1.30
CA LYS A 91 24.20 -7.52 1.02
C LYS A 91 23.80 -6.14 0.47
N GLY A 92 22.54 -5.75 0.65
CA GLY A 92 22.00 -4.48 0.14
C GLY A 92 21.57 -4.54 -1.33
N GLU A 93 21.61 -5.72 -1.95
CA GLU A 93 21.15 -5.92 -3.33
C GLU A 93 19.85 -6.73 -3.34
N VAL A 94 18.90 -6.28 -4.17
CA VAL A 94 17.69 -7.01 -4.56
C VAL A 94 17.88 -7.50 -5.99
N ARG A 95 17.60 -8.78 -6.24
CA ARG A 95 17.71 -9.39 -7.57
C ARG A 95 16.53 -10.32 -7.81
N HIS A 96 16.14 -10.48 -9.07
CA HIS A 96 15.15 -11.48 -9.48
C HIS A 96 15.78 -12.88 -9.47
N PHE A 97 15.06 -13.83 -8.89
CA PHE A 97 15.39 -15.25 -8.86
C PHE A 97 14.20 -16.06 -9.34
N GLU A 98 14.46 -17.11 -10.12
CA GLU A 98 13.46 -18.13 -10.43
C GLU A 98 13.28 -19.10 -9.26
N ALA A 99 12.14 -19.78 -9.18
CA ALA A 99 11.91 -20.79 -8.16
C ALA A 99 13.03 -21.86 -8.17
N GLY A 100 13.47 -22.30 -6.99
CA GLY A 100 14.57 -23.24 -6.79
C GLY A 100 15.97 -22.63 -6.88
N GLN A 101 16.12 -21.41 -7.41
CA GLN A 101 17.45 -20.78 -7.51
C GLN A 101 18.02 -20.40 -6.16
N TYR A 102 19.33 -20.58 -6.04
CA TYR A 102 20.05 -20.28 -4.82
C TYR A 102 20.25 -18.76 -4.65
N ILE A 103 19.91 -18.25 -3.45
CA ILE A 103 20.03 -16.83 -3.13
C ILE A 103 21.36 -16.56 -2.41
N CYS A 104 21.59 -17.21 -1.25
CA CYS A 104 22.80 -17.06 -0.46
C CYS A 104 22.94 -18.11 0.65
N THR A 105 24.12 -18.17 1.27
CA THR A 105 24.35 -18.92 2.51
C THR A 105 24.03 -18.04 3.70
N CYS A 106 23.11 -18.47 4.57
CA CYS A 106 22.74 -17.70 5.76
C CYS A 106 22.49 -18.61 6.96
N CYS A 107 22.26 -18.03 8.14
CA CYS A 107 22.01 -18.83 9.34
C CYS A 107 20.57 -19.38 9.37
N THR A 108 20.37 -20.55 10.00
CA THR A 108 19.05 -21.19 10.13
C THR A 108 17.97 -20.25 10.67
N LYS A 109 18.29 -19.42 11.69
CA LYS A 109 17.34 -18.44 12.23
C LYS A 109 16.85 -17.43 11.18
N CYS A 110 17.77 -16.83 10.41
CA CYS A 110 17.38 -15.90 9.35
C CYS A 110 16.65 -16.61 8.20
N ASN A 111 17.10 -17.81 7.81
CA ASN A 111 16.42 -18.61 6.79
C ASN A 111 14.96 -18.91 7.17
N LEU A 112 14.71 -19.29 8.43
CA LEU A 112 13.36 -19.54 8.93
C LEU A 112 12.52 -18.26 9.01
N GLN A 113 13.12 -17.13 9.39
CA GLN A 113 12.42 -15.82 9.37
C GLN A 113 12.05 -15.37 7.95
N LEU A 114 12.89 -15.70 6.97
CA LEU A 114 12.64 -15.45 5.54
C LEU A 114 11.83 -16.58 4.88
N SER A 115 11.45 -17.62 5.64
CA SER A 115 10.78 -18.77 5.05
C SER A 115 9.39 -18.38 4.57
N PHE A 116 9.14 -18.67 3.30
CA PHE A 116 7.83 -18.49 2.73
C PHE A 116 6.97 -19.72 3.03
N ASN A 117 6.01 -19.59 3.96
CA ASN A 117 5.12 -20.68 4.35
C ASN A 117 3.90 -20.76 3.41
N LYS A 118 3.93 -21.70 2.46
CA LYS A 118 2.86 -21.94 1.49
C LYS A 118 1.52 -22.35 2.12
N LYS A 119 1.56 -23.05 3.26
CA LYS A 119 0.33 -23.50 3.94
C LYS A 119 -0.41 -22.32 4.55
N ASN A 120 0.34 -21.37 5.10
CA ASN A 120 -0.19 -20.20 5.79
C ASN A 120 -0.16 -18.93 4.92
N TYR A 121 0.20 -19.04 3.64
CA TYR A 121 0.23 -17.89 2.75
C TYR A 121 -1.18 -17.37 2.52
N ARG A 122 -1.32 -16.07 2.76
CA ARG A 122 -2.55 -15.32 2.53
C ARG A 122 -2.34 -14.43 1.32
N LEU A 123 -3.13 -14.62 0.27
CA LEU A 123 -3.04 -13.82 -0.94
C LEU A 123 -3.71 -12.46 -0.69
N PRO A 124 -2.96 -11.35 -0.63
CA PRO A 124 -3.57 -10.03 -0.50
C PRO A 124 -4.23 -9.62 -1.83
N VAL A 125 -5.45 -9.11 -1.75
CA VAL A 125 -6.22 -8.54 -2.85
C VAL A 125 -6.72 -7.17 -2.41
N TYR A 126 -6.25 -6.12 -3.07
CA TYR A 126 -6.58 -4.75 -2.68
C TYR A 126 -7.76 -4.20 -3.49
N PHE A 127 -8.69 -3.57 -2.78
CA PHE A 127 -9.77 -2.77 -3.34
C PHE A 127 -9.60 -1.34 -2.87
N HIS A 128 -9.69 -0.37 -3.77
CA HIS A 128 -9.61 1.03 -3.39
C HIS A 128 -10.97 1.54 -2.93
N ASN A 129 -11.06 1.87 -1.63
CA ASN A 129 -12.31 2.20 -0.96
C ASN A 129 -13.28 1.00 -0.85
N GLY A 130 -12.73 -0.22 -0.79
CA GLY A 130 -13.51 -1.46 -0.79
C GLY A 130 -14.51 -1.55 0.36
N SER A 131 -14.19 -0.98 1.54
CA SER A 131 -15.07 -1.03 2.71
C SER A 131 -16.42 -0.33 2.51
N HIS A 132 -16.50 0.62 1.58
CA HIS A 132 -17.73 1.36 1.29
C HIS A 132 -18.51 0.80 0.09
N TYR A 133 -17.91 -0.12 -0.68
CA TYR A 133 -18.46 -0.60 -1.94
C TYR A 133 -18.33 -2.12 -2.05
N ASP A 134 -17.16 -2.61 -2.46
CA ASP A 134 -16.94 -3.99 -2.89
C ASP A 134 -17.16 -5.02 -1.79
N PHE A 135 -16.77 -4.70 -0.55
CA PHE A 135 -16.75 -5.64 0.56
C PHE A 135 -18.13 -6.15 0.92
N THR A 136 -19.16 -5.31 0.82
CA THR A 136 -20.55 -5.74 0.99
C THR A 136 -20.96 -6.81 -0.03
N PHE A 137 -20.50 -6.69 -1.28
CA PHE A 137 -20.78 -7.71 -2.31
C PHE A 137 -19.97 -8.98 -2.07
N ILE A 138 -18.70 -8.85 -1.69
CA ILE A 138 -17.83 -9.98 -1.33
C ILE A 138 -18.43 -10.77 -0.16
N MET A 139 -18.86 -10.09 0.90
CA MET A 139 -19.49 -10.74 2.06
C MET A 139 -20.78 -11.46 1.68
N LYS A 140 -21.63 -10.84 0.84
CA LYS A 140 -22.84 -11.48 0.31
C LYS A 140 -22.51 -12.72 -0.52
N LEU A 141 -21.41 -12.72 -1.27
CA LEU A 141 -20.96 -13.87 -2.04
C LEU A 141 -20.47 -14.99 -1.11
N ILE A 142 -19.63 -14.64 -0.12
CA ILE A 142 -19.13 -15.59 0.89
C ILE A 142 -20.30 -16.26 1.62
N ALA A 143 -21.32 -15.50 2.02
CA ALA A 143 -22.51 -16.04 2.69
C ALA A 143 -23.30 -17.05 1.84
N THR A 144 -23.11 -17.08 0.52
CA THR A 144 -23.74 -18.09 -0.37
C THR A 144 -22.89 -19.33 -0.60
N MET A 145 -21.63 -19.33 -0.17
CA MET A 145 -20.72 -20.45 -0.37
C MET A 145 -20.81 -21.45 0.80
N PRO A 146 -20.88 -22.76 0.53
CA PRO A 146 -20.92 -23.77 1.60
C PRO A 146 -19.52 -23.95 2.21
N GLY A 147 -19.40 -23.64 3.50
CA GLY A 147 -18.18 -23.83 4.28
C GLY A 147 -17.06 -22.81 3.99
N GLY A 148 -15.88 -23.07 4.56
CA GLY A 148 -14.71 -22.22 4.48
C GLY A 148 -14.46 -21.40 5.74
N ASP A 149 -13.20 -20.98 5.90
CA ASP A 149 -12.76 -20.20 7.06
C ASP A 149 -12.86 -18.71 6.72
N LEU A 150 -13.68 -18.00 7.50
CA LEU A 150 -13.91 -16.55 7.39
C LEU A 150 -13.34 -15.85 8.62
N GLU A 151 -12.42 -14.93 8.41
CA GLU A 151 -11.96 -13.98 9.43
C GLU A 151 -12.24 -12.56 8.95
N VAL A 152 -12.70 -11.69 9.85
CA VAL A 152 -13.07 -10.31 9.52
C VAL A 152 -12.46 -9.37 10.54
N ILE A 153 -11.89 -8.28 10.04
CA ILE A 153 -11.44 -7.17 10.88
C ILE A 153 -12.37 -5.98 10.62
N PRO A 154 -13.27 -5.65 11.55
CA PRO A 154 -14.23 -4.56 11.38
C PRO A 154 -13.55 -3.19 11.61
N THR A 155 -14.02 -2.18 10.88
CA THR A 155 -13.78 -0.75 11.18
C THR A 155 -14.90 -0.17 12.04
N THR A 156 -16.14 -0.51 11.70
CA THR A 156 -17.38 -0.18 12.41
C THR A 156 -18.32 -1.38 12.34
N GLU A 157 -19.49 -1.32 12.96
CA GLU A 157 -20.48 -2.42 12.88
C GLU A 157 -20.83 -2.80 11.42
N ASP A 158 -20.90 -1.82 10.53
CA ASP A 158 -21.31 -2.04 9.12
C ASP A 158 -20.16 -2.07 8.10
N LYS A 159 -18.90 -1.96 8.52
CA LYS A 159 -17.77 -1.81 7.58
C LYS A 159 -16.56 -2.61 8.02
N GLU A 160 -15.93 -3.29 7.08
CA GLU A 160 -14.74 -4.10 7.29
C GLU A 160 -13.49 -3.41 6.72
N MET A 161 -12.37 -3.43 7.47
CA MET A 161 -11.06 -3.05 6.91
C MET A 161 -10.37 -4.21 6.21
N GLN A 162 -10.69 -5.44 6.61
CA GLN A 162 -10.18 -6.66 6.00
C GLN A 162 -11.23 -7.77 6.08
N ILE A 163 -11.36 -8.52 4.98
CA ILE A 163 -12.09 -9.79 4.93
C ILE A 163 -11.09 -10.86 4.48
N GLU A 164 -10.93 -11.92 5.26
CA GLU A 164 -10.15 -13.09 4.88
C GLU A 164 -11.08 -14.28 4.68
N TYR A 165 -11.00 -14.91 3.51
CA TYR A 165 -11.75 -16.13 3.22
C TYR A 165 -10.88 -17.16 2.52
N ASN A 166 -10.72 -18.34 3.12
CA ASN A 166 -9.93 -19.46 2.59
C ASN A 166 -8.51 -19.07 2.13
N GLY A 167 -7.85 -18.17 2.87
CA GLY A 167 -6.49 -17.69 2.59
C GLY A 167 -6.39 -16.59 1.50
N ILE A 168 -7.50 -15.95 1.12
CA ILE A 168 -7.49 -14.70 0.36
C ILE A 168 -7.83 -13.56 1.33
N GLN A 169 -6.94 -12.56 1.42
CA GLN A 169 -7.15 -11.36 2.22
C GLN A 169 -7.59 -10.19 1.34
N PHE A 170 -8.85 -9.83 1.40
CA PHE A 170 -9.38 -8.61 0.81
C PHE A 170 -9.07 -7.43 1.74
N LYS A 171 -8.32 -6.45 1.25
CA LYS A 171 -7.87 -5.27 2.01
C LYS A 171 -8.30 -3.97 1.32
N ASP A 172 -8.67 -2.97 2.12
CA ASP A 172 -9.00 -1.65 1.60
C ASP A 172 -7.74 -0.78 1.50
N SER A 173 -7.31 -0.50 0.26
CA SER A 173 -6.11 0.32 0.02
C SER A 173 -6.28 1.77 0.46
N LEU A 174 -7.50 2.28 0.61
CA LEU A 174 -7.76 3.64 1.11
C LEU A 174 -7.29 3.81 2.56
N LYS A 175 -7.17 2.71 3.32
CA LYS A 175 -6.63 2.73 4.69
C LYS A 175 -5.12 2.94 4.74
N LEU A 176 -4.42 2.74 3.62
CA LEU A 176 -2.99 3.00 3.47
C LEU A 176 -2.74 4.31 2.72
N ILE A 177 -3.46 4.55 1.63
CA ILE A 177 -3.36 5.78 0.81
C ILE A 177 -4.74 6.45 0.74
N SER A 178 -5.00 7.37 1.66
CA SER A 178 -6.29 8.05 1.80
C SER A 178 -6.47 9.19 0.80
N SER A 179 -6.58 8.87 -0.48
CA SER A 179 -6.86 9.83 -1.55
C SER A 179 -7.57 9.17 -2.73
N PRO A 180 -8.37 9.90 -3.52
CA PRO A 180 -8.94 9.35 -4.74
C PRO A 180 -7.85 8.89 -5.72
N LEU A 181 -8.09 7.80 -6.45
CA LEU A 181 -7.14 7.25 -7.42
C LEU A 181 -6.54 8.31 -8.36
N ARG A 182 -7.35 9.26 -8.87
CA ARG A 182 -6.86 10.35 -9.74
C ARG A 182 -5.76 11.16 -9.05
N SER A 183 -5.96 11.53 -7.78
CA SER A 183 -4.99 12.28 -6.99
C SER A 183 -3.76 11.44 -6.69
N ILE A 184 -3.95 10.16 -6.35
CA ILE A 184 -2.84 9.23 -6.13
C ILE A 184 -1.96 9.16 -7.36
N VAL A 185 -2.51 8.83 -8.53
CA VAL A 185 -1.78 8.72 -9.80
C VAL A 185 -1.02 10.01 -10.12
N ALA A 186 -1.67 11.17 -9.98
CA ALA A 186 -1.04 12.45 -10.26
C ALA A 186 0.13 12.76 -9.31
N GLN A 187 0.02 12.40 -8.03
CA GLN A 187 1.03 12.68 -7.01
C GLN A 187 2.17 11.66 -6.97
N THR A 188 1.88 10.38 -7.22
CA THR A 188 2.86 9.29 -7.08
C THR A 188 3.54 8.92 -8.39
N LEU A 189 2.79 8.89 -9.49
CA LEU A 189 3.30 8.50 -10.80
C LEU A 189 3.63 9.72 -11.66
N GLY A 190 2.74 10.72 -11.66
CA GLY A 190 2.93 11.98 -12.38
C GLY A 190 3.22 11.76 -13.87
N GLY A 191 4.15 12.55 -14.43
CA GLY A 191 4.60 12.37 -15.82
C GLY A 191 5.70 11.31 -16.02
N ASN A 192 6.07 10.57 -14.97
CA ASN A 192 7.18 9.63 -15.06
C ASN A 192 6.70 8.28 -15.61
N LEU A 193 6.83 8.11 -16.93
CA LEU A 193 6.38 6.92 -17.64
C LEU A 193 7.07 5.62 -17.18
N ASP A 194 8.24 5.68 -16.54
CA ASP A 194 8.94 4.47 -16.05
C ASP A 194 8.21 3.81 -14.87
N LEU A 195 7.35 4.57 -14.18
CA LEU A 195 6.57 4.05 -13.05
C LEU A 195 5.30 3.28 -13.49
N TYR A 196 4.92 3.33 -14.77
CA TYR A 196 3.70 2.70 -15.31
C TYR A 196 3.95 1.27 -15.82
N VAL A 197 4.67 0.45 -15.06
CA VAL A 197 5.16 -0.87 -15.49
C VAL A 197 4.00 -1.84 -15.74
N HIS A 198 3.11 -1.99 -14.76
CA HIS A 198 1.98 -2.91 -14.84
C HIS A 198 0.93 -2.41 -15.84
N THR A 199 0.67 -1.10 -15.88
CA THR A 199 -0.22 -0.47 -16.86
C THR A 199 0.25 -0.78 -18.28
N LYS A 200 1.53 -0.52 -18.62
CA LYS A 200 2.10 -0.85 -19.93
C LYS A 200 1.97 -2.34 -20.25
N GLN A 201 2.31 -3.21 -19.30
CA GLN A 201 2.29 -4.66 -19.52
C GLN A 201 0.88 -5.18 -19.82
N GLN A 202 -0.12 -4.76 -19.04
CA GLN A 202 -1.49 -5.23 -19.20
C GLN A 202 -2.16 -4.62 -20.43
N LEU A 203 -1.87 -3.37 -20.76
CA LEU A 203 -2.41 -2.72 -21.95
C LEU A 203 -1.87 -3.32 -23.25
N ARG A 204 -0.58 -3.72 -23.28
CA ARG A 204 -0.02 -4.50 -24.39
C ARG A 204 -0.82 -5.78 -24.62
N LYS A 205 -1.03 -6.57 -23.56
CA LYS A 205 -1.87 -7.79 -23.61
C LYS A 205 -3.32 -7.50 -24.00
N TYR A 206 -3.89 -6.38 -23.52
CA TYR A 206 -5.23 -5.96 -23.87
C TYR A 206 -5.36 -5.66 -25.38
N CYS A 207 -4.37 -4.98 -25.96
CA CYS A 207 -4.34 -4.65 -27.39
C CYS A 207 -4.11 -5.91 -28.24
N GLU A 208 -3.12 -6.74 -27.88
CA GLU A 208 -2.80 -8.00 -28.56
C GLU A 208 -4.01 -8.94 -28.63
N SER A 209 -4.73 -9.12 -27.52
CA SER A 209 -5.93 -9.96 -27.47
C SER A 209 -7.10 -9.47 -28.33
N ARG A 210 -7.00 -8.23 -28.87
CA ARG A 210 -7.98 -7.61 -29.77
C ARG A 210 -7.43 -7.40 -31.19
N GLY A 211 -6.26 -7.94 -31.50
CA GLY A 211 -5.61 -7.77 -32.80
C GLY A 211 -5.18 -6.33 -33.10
N LYS A 212 -5.07 -5.48 -32.06
CA LYS A 212 -4.57 -4.11 -32.19
C LYS A 212 -3.10 -4.08 -31.81
N GLN A 213 -2.25 -3.53 -32.68
CA GLN A 213 -0.84 -3.35 -32.36
C GLN A 213 -0.67 -2.26 -31.30
N TRP A 214 0.13 -2.55 -30.28
CA TRP A 214 0.51 -1.58 -29.26
C TRP A 214 1.37 -0.45 -29.86
N SER A 215 1.12 0.79 -29.43
CA SER A 215 1.97 1.95 -29.69
C SER A 215 2.29 2.63 -28.36
N ASP A 216 3.54 3.00 -28.14
CA ASP A 216 3.94 3.73 -26.93
C ASP A 216 3.29 5.12 -26.86
N GLU A 217 2.83 5.69 -27.99
CA GLU A 217 2.04 6.94 -28.03
C GLU A 217 0.70 6.83 -27.28
N TYR A 218 0.21 5.62 -27.03
CA TYR A 218 -1.01 5.44 -26.23
C TYR A 218 -0.79 5.73 -24.75
N ILE A 219 0.46 5.76 -24.28
CA ILE A 219 0.72 5.84 -22.85
C ILE A 219 0.27 7.17 -22.26
N ASP A 220 0.51 8.29 -22.95
CA ASP A 220 0.07 9.61 -22.50
C ASP A 220 -1.46 9.73 -22.40
N LEU A 221 -2.17 8.89 -23.17
CA LEU A 221 -3.62 8.80 -23.13
C LEU A 221 -4.13 7.92 -21.99
N LEU A 222 -3.30 7.02 -21.45
CA LEU A 222 -3.72 5.97 -20.52
C LEU A 222 -3.11 6.11 -19.13
N THR A 223 -2.23 7.10 -18.92
CA THR A 223 -1.58 7.41 -17.64
C THR A 223 -2.43 8.30 -16.73
N ARG A 224 -3.56 8.80 -17.22
CA ARG A 224 -4.56 9.53 -16.43
C ARG A 224 -5.76 8.64 -16.08
N LYS A 225 -6.41 8.96 -14.96
CA LYS A 225 -7.69 8.33 -14.62
C LYS A 225 -8.77 8.78 -15.59
N GLU A 226 -9.51 7.82 -16.14
CA GLU A 226 -10.62 8.08 -17.05
C GLU A 226 -11.91 8.48 -16.32
N PRO A 227 -12.73 9.33 -16.94
CA PRO A 227 -14.08 9.58 -16.46
C PRO A 227 -15.01 8.43 -16.84
N MET A 228 -16.03 8.17 -16.00
CA MET A 228 -17.03 7.14 -16.23
C MET A 228 -18.45 7.71 -16.10
N PHE A 229 -19.33 7.32 -17.01
CA PHE A 229 -20.73 7.73 -17.05
C PHE A 229 -21.63 6.77 -16.26
N TYR A 230 -21.39 6.64 -14.94
CA TYR A 230 -22.06 5.65 -14.08
C TYR A 230 -23.59 5.71 -14.14
N SER A 231 -24.16 6.92 -14.17
CA SER A 231 -25.61 7.18 -14.18
C SER A 231 -26.33 6.58 -15.40
N LEU A 232 -25.61 6.33 -16.50
CA LEU A 232 -26.15 5.73 -17.72
C LEU A 232 -26.11 4.19 -17.71
N ILE A 233 -25.23 3.57 -16.90
CA ILE A 233 -25.11 2.11 -16.81
C ILE A 233 -26.16 1.55 -15.85
N LYS A 234 -27.38 1.33 -16.35
CA LYS A 234 -28.53 0.86 -15.56
C LYS A 234 -28.74 -0.65 -15.59
N SER A 235 -28.15 -1.34 -16.55
CA SER A 235 -28.32 -2.79 -16.74
C SER A 235 -27.19 -3.39 -17.57
N TYR A 236 -27.08 -4.72 -17.60
CA TYR A 236 -26.17 -5.38 -18.56
C TYR A 236 -26.50 -5.07 -20.02
N GLU A 237 -27.77 -4.84 -20.33
CA GLU A 237 -28.21 -4.50 -21.68
C GLU A 237 -27.69 -3.13 -22.11
N SER A 238 -27.61 -2.16 -21.18
CA SER A 238 -27.02 -0.85 -21.47
C SER A 238 -25.56 -0.94 -21.93
N LEU A 239 -24.82 -1.98 -21.54
CA LEU A 239 -23.43 -2.19 -22.00
C LEU A 239 -23.33 -2.54 -23.49
N ASN A 240 -24.43 -2.97 -24.13
CA ASN A 240 -24.45 -3.25 -25.56
C ASN A 240 -24.65 -2.00 -26.42
N ASN A 241 -24.90 -0.84 -25.80
CA ASN A 241 -25.08 0.40 -26.54
C ASN A 241 -23.81 0.76 -27.31
N THR A 242 -23.97 1.09 -28.58
CA THR A 242 -22.90 1.38 -29.53
C THR A 242 -22.66 2.88 -29.75
N VAL A 243 -23.58 3.72 -29.26
CA VAL A 243 -23.55 5.17 -29.46
C VAL A 243 -22.85 5.81 -28.27
N ILE A 244 -21.79 6.57 -28.51
CA ILE A 244 -21.11 7.37 -27.48
C ILE A 244 -22.15 8.33 -26.87
N PRO A 245 -22.32 8.38 -25.53
CA PRO A 245 -23.26 9.30 -24.91
C PRO A 245 -22.87 10.75 -25.20
N SER A 246 -23.85 11.64 -25.30
CA SER A 246 -23.58 13.09 -25.40
C SER A 246 -23.12 13.63 -24.05
N ARG A 247 -22.40 14.76 -24.04
CA ARG A 247 -21.88 15.35 -22.80
C ARG A 247 -23.00 15.71 -21.82
N GLU A 248 -24.14 16.13 -22.34
CA GLU A 248 -25.34 16.49 -21.58
C GLU A 248 -25.97 15.29 -20.87
N GLN A 249 -25.73 14.08 -21.37
CA GLN A 249 -26.16 12.83 -20.74
C GLN A 249 -25.20 12.37 -19.64
N CYS A 250 -23.94 12.81 -19.71
CA CYS A 250 -22.89 12.45 -18.75
C CYS A 250 -22.95 13.35 -17.50
N ILE A 251 -23.98 13.16 -16.68
CA ILE A 251 -24.17 13.91 -15.42
C ILE A 251 -23.58 13.11 -14.24
N ASP A 252 -22.80 13.80 -13.39
CA ASP A 252 -22.38 13.30 -12.08
C ASP A 252 -23.53 13.45 -11.09
N ASP A 253 -24.16 12.33 -10.73
CA ASP A 253 -25.32 12.30 -9.82
C ASP A 253 -25.03 12.89 -8.43
N MET A 254 -23.76 12.92 -8.00
CA MET A 254 -23.38 13.48 -6.69
C MET A 254 -23.26 15.00 -6.73
N LYS A 255 -22.82 15.56 -7.86
CA LYS A 255 -22.60 17.01 -8.02
C LYS A 255 -23.72 17.72 -8.77
N GLY A 256 -24.52 16.97 -9.53
CA GLY A 256 -25.51 17.54 -10.46
C GLY A 256 -24.87 18.27 -11.64
N GLU A 257 -23.58 18.03 -11.90
CA GLU A 257 -22.80 18.73 -12.93
C GLU A 257 -22.56 17.82 -14.13
N MET A 258 -22.52 18.40 -15.33
CA MET A 258 -22.07 17.68 -16.53
C MET A 258 -20.58 17.37 -16.43
N MET A 259 -20.17 16.28 -17.08
CA MET A 259 -18.77 15.95 -17.27
C MET A 259 -17.98 17.16 -17.83
N PRO A 260 -16.82 17.50 -17.25
CA PRO A 260 -15.94 18.53 -17.79
C PRO A 260 -15.62 18.28 -19.27
N GLN A 261 -15.50 19.37 -20.05
CA GLN A 261 -15.30 19.25 -21.50
C GLN A 261 -14.04 18.48 -21.85
N ASP A 262 -12.94 18.72 -21.13
CA ASP A 262 -11.66 18.05 -21.33
C ASP A 262 -11.74 16.54 -21.02
N GLU A 263 -12.53 16.14 -20.04
CA GLU A 263 -12.81 14.74 -19.71
C GLU A 263 -13.65 14.06 -20.78
N TYR A 264 -14.67 14.75 -21.29
CA TYR A 264 -15.50 14.23 -22.38
C TYR A 264 -14.72 14.06 -23.69
N ASP A 265 -13.93 15.06 -24.07
CA ASP A 265 -13.08 15.01 -25.27
C ASP A 265 -12.05 13.87 -25.18
N HIS A 266 -11.52 13.64 -23.96
CA HIS A 266 -10.63 12.53 -23.68
C HIS A 266 -11.29 11.16 -23.88
N MET A 267 -12.48 10.98 -23.32
CA MET A 267 -13.29 9.77 -23.50
C MET A 267 -13.57 9.52 -25.00
N VAL A 268 -13.94 10.55 -25.76
CA VAL A 268 -14.18 10.45 -27.22
C VAL A 268 -12.90 10.07 -27.96
N LYS A 269 -11.76 10.63 -27.57
CA LYS A 269 -10.44 10.30 -28.15
C LYS A 269 -10.08 8.83 -27.88
N LEU A 270 -10.28 8.33 -26.66
CA LEU A 270 -10.07 6.93 -26.32
C LEU A 270 -10.97 6.00 -27.13
N TRP A 271 -12.25 6.35 -27.23
CA TRP A 271 -13.23 5.58 -27.98
C TRP A 271 -12.79 5.35 -29.42
N LYS A 272 -12.32 6.41 -30.08
CA LYS A 272 -11.80 6.36 -31.45
C LYS A 272 -10.47 5.61 -31.53
N THR A 273 -9.54 5.90 -30.62
CA THR A 273 -8.18 5.34 -30.64
C THR A 273 -8.20 3.82 -30.47
N PHE A 274 -9.03 3.30 -29.56
CA PHE A 274 -9.13 1.87 -29.26
C PHE A 274 -10.20 1.13 -30.05
N ASP A 275 -10.78 1.79 -31.07
CA ASP A 275 -11.87 1.26 -31.90
C ASP A 275 -13.01 0.64 -31.07
N ILE A 276 -13.41 1.35 -30.01
CA ILE A 276 -14.41 0.88 -29.06
C ILE A 276 -15.76 0.81 -29.76
N LYS A 277 -16.45 -0.33 -29.64
CA LYS A 277 -17.74 -0.56 -30.33
C LYS A 277 -18.95 -0.48 -29.42
N THR A 278 -18.76 -0.69 -28.12
CA THR A 278 -19.87 -0.72 -27.15
C THR A 278 -19.45 -0.12 -25.81
N TRP A 279 -20.44 0.33 -25.03
CA TRP A 279 -20.23 0.80 -23.66
C TRP A 279 -19.54 -0.25 -22.79
N GLY A 280 -19.83 -1.53 -23.01
CA GLY A 280 -19.16 -2.64 -22.33
C GLY A 280 -17.67 -2.73 -22.63
N LYS A 281 -17.24 -2.42 -23.87
CA LYS A 281 -15.82 -2.39 -24.22
C LYS A 281 -15.08 -1.19 -23.63
N TYR A 282 -15.75 -0.04 -23.55
CA TYR A 282 -15.24 1.11 -22.80
C TYR A 282 -15.09 0.78 -21.31
N TYR A 283 -16.14 0.21 -20.71
CA TYR A 283 -16.14 -0.20 -19.31
C TYR A 283 -15.03 -1.22 -19.01
N GLU A 284 -14.76 -2.16 -19.91
CA GLU A 284 -13.66 -3.11 -19.77
C GLU A 284 -12.30 -2.41 -19.76
N LEU A 285 -12.03 -1.50 -20.71
CA LEU A 285 -10.80 -0.71 -20.75
C LEU A 285 -10.65 0.14 -19.48
N TYR A 286 -11.72 0.83 -19.08
CA TYR A 286 -11.78 1.62 -17.87
C TYR A 286 -11.34 0.81 -16.64
N ASN A 287 -11.88 -0.39 -16.44
CA ASN A 287 -11.52 -1.20 -15.27
C ASN A 287 -10.07 -1.69 -15.33
N VAL A 288 -9.57 -2.02 -16.52
CA VAL A 288 -8.15 -2.38 -16.69
C VAL A 288 -7.27 -1.21 -16.27
N LEU A 289 -7.59 0.02 -16.70
CA LEU A 289 -6.85 1.22 -16.32
C LEU A 289 -6.94 1.50 -14.83
N ASP A 290 -8.13 1.53 -14.24
CA ASP A 290 -8.30 1.81 -12.81
C ASP A 290 -7.51 0.83 -11.94
N VAL A 291 -7.53 -0.47 -12.27
CA VAL A 291 -6.79 -1.50 -11.53
C VAL A 291 -5.29 -1.38 -11.72
N THR A 292 -4.82 -1.15 -12.96
CA THR A 292 -3.39 -1.15 -13.26
C THR A 292 -2.69 0.13 -12.83
N LEU A 293 -3.36 1.28 -12.97
CA LEU A 293 -2.91 2.56 -12.40
C LEU A 293 -2.80 2.47 -10.88
N MET A 294 -3.77 1.83 -10.23
CA MET A 294 -3.71 1.61 -8.79
C MET A 294 -2.55 0.67 -8.42
N ALA A 295 -2.31 -0.38 -9.21
CA ALA A 295 -1.19 -1.31 -8.98
C ALA A 295 0.17 -0.61 -9.10
N ASP A 296 0.38 0.19 -10.15
CA ASP A 296 1.62 0.97 -10.32
C ASP A 296 1.81 1.98 -9.18
N ALA A 297 0.76 2.69 -8.78
CA ALA A 297 0.82 3.61 -7.65
C ALA A 297 1.13 2.90 -6.32
N PHE A 298 0.55 1.71 -6.09
CA PHE A 298 0.80 0.92 -4.89
C PHE A 298 2.20 0.33 -4.86
N GLU A 299 2.73 -0.13 -5.99
CA GLU A 299 4.09 -0.65 -6.08
C GLU A 299 5.11 0.48 -5.85
N HIS A 300 4.86 1.67 -6.41
CA HIS A 300 5.68 2.85 -6.13
C HIS A 300 5.65 3.24 -4.64
N PHE A 301 4.47 3.23 -4.02
CA PHE A 301 4.32 3.46 -2.57
C PHE A 301 5.08 2.41 -1.75
N ARG A 302 5.00 1.14 -2.16
CA ARG A 302 5.67 0.01 -1.51
C ARG A 302 7.17 0.13 -1.56
N ILE A 303 7.74 0.35 -2.74
CA ILE A 303 9.19 0.52 -2.96
C ILE A 303 9.69 1.75 -2.20
N THR A 304 8.99 2.88 -2.28
CA THR A 304 9.39 4.11 -1.60
C THR A 304 9.38 3.96 -0.09
N THR A 305 8.33 3.34 0.47
CA THR A 305 8.22 3.07 1.91
C THR A 305 9.30 2.10 2.38
N LEU A 306 9.57 1.05 1.60
CA LEU A 306 10.63 0.09 1.90
C LEU A 306 12.01 0.75 1.89
N ASN A 307 12.29 1.59 0.90
CA ASN A 307 13.56 2.31 0.80
C ASN A 307 13.73 3.36 1.92
N ALA A 308 12.66 4.07 2.27
CA ALA A 308 12.69 5.12 3.28
C ALA A 308 12.77 4.57 4.70
N PHE A 309 12.00 3.53 5.01
CA PHE A 309 11.78 3.07 6.38
C PHE A 309 12.20 1.62 6.63
N GLY A 310 12.54 0.87 5.58
CA GLY A 310 12.90 -0.54 5.68
C GLY A 310 11.74 -1.42 6.16
N VAL A 311 10.50 -1.04 5.82
CA VAL A 311 9.29 -1.86 6.05
C VAL A 311 8.48 -1.92 4.76
N ASP A 312 7.90 -3.08 4.48
CA ASP A 312 6.95 -3.22 3.38
C ASP A 312 5.54 -2.84 3.89
N PRO A 313 4.92 -1.77 3.35
CA PRO A 313 3.60 -1.33 3.80
C PRO A 313 2.51 -2.39 3.61
N MET A 314 2.71 -3.38 2.73
CA MET A 314 1.71 -4.41 2.43
C MET A 314 1.52 -5.45 3.56
N HIS A 315 2.41 -5.46 4.55
CA HIS A 315 2.25 -6.23 5.78
C HIS A 315 1.26 -5.59 6.77
N TYR A 316 0.82 -4.36 6.52
CA TYR A 316 -0.12 -3.65 7.37
C TYR A 316 -1.50 -3.58 6.71
N ILE A 317 -2.51 -3.30 7.53
CA ILE A 317 -3.88 -3.07 7.09
C ILE A 317 -4.13 -1.58 6.92
N THR A 318 -3.51 -0.75 7.77
CA THR A 318 -3.74 0.69 7.82
C THR A 318 -2.43 1.48 7.97
N ALA A 319 -2.41 2.72 7.49
CA ALA A 319 -1.27 3.62 7.66
C ALA A 319 -0.97 3.91 9.14
N PRO A 320 -1.96 4.10 10.05
CA PRO A 320 -1.69 4.19 11.50
C PRO A 320 -1.02 2.94 12.08
N GLN A 321 -1.43 1.75 11.65
CA GLN A 321 -0.78 0.50 12.10
C GLN A 321 0.69 0.44 11.65
N MET A 322 0.96 0.83 10.41
CA MET A 322 2.32 0.95 9.89
C MET A 322 3.13 2.00 10.66
N ALA A 323 2.57 3.18 10.88
CA ALA A 323 3.22 4.27 11.62
C ALA A 323 3.55 3.85 13.05
N TYR A 324 2.65 3.12 13.72
CA TYR A 324 2.91 2.56 15.04
C TYR A 324 4.03 1.52 15.03
N SER A 325 4.04 0.61 14.05
CA SER A 325 5.12 -0.36 13.90
C SER A 325 6.48 0.31 13.63
N LEU A 326 6.50 1.38 12.83
CA LEU A 326 7.69 2.18 12.59
C LEU A 326 8.16 2.90 13.84
N PHE A 327 7.23 3.44 14.62
CA PHE A 327 7.52 4.01 15.92
C PHE A 327 8.20 2.97 16.82
N LEU A 328 7.63 1.77 17.00
CA LEU A 328 8.22 0.71 17.82
C LEU A 328 9.59 0.25 17.30
N LYS A 329 9.77 0.14 15.98
CA LYS A 329 11.06 -0.19 15.37
C LYS A 329 12.14 0.83 15.75
N VAL A 330 11.77 2.11 15.82
CA VAL A 330 12.68 3.20 16.18
C VAL A 330 12.89 3.29 17.70
N THR A 331 11.83 3.11 18.51
CA THR A 331 11.85 3.40 19.96
C THR A 331 12.06 2.20 20.87
N MET A 332 11.87 0.96 20.39
CA MET A 332 12.02 -0.26 21.19
C MET A 332 13.06 -1.25 20.66
N GLU A 333 13.29 -1.31 19.35
CA GLU A 333 14.22 -2.27 18.73
C GLU A 333 15.51 -1.64 18.18
N GLY A 334 15.58 -0.31 18.13
CA GLY A 334 16.71 0.44 17.60
C GLY A 334 17.90 0.53 18.57
N ASP A 335 19.07 0.91 18.05
CA ASP A 335 20.14 1.42 18.92
C ASP A 335 19.62 2.73 19.55
N HIS A 336 19.46 2.76 20.87
CA HIS A 336 19.05 3.96 21.62
C HIS A 336 20.25 4.73 22.17
N SER A 337 21.46 4.45 21.66
CA SER A 337 22.62 5.28 21.94
C SER A 337 22.34 6.72 21.55
N GLU A 338 22.96 7.65 22.29
CA GLU A 338 22.93 9.07 21.99
C GLU A 338 23.30 9.35 20.51
N SER A 339 24.19 8.53 19.92
CA SER A 339 24.61 8.66 18.52
C SER A 339 23.51 8.33 17.51
N SER A 340 22.67 7.34 17.81
CA SER A 340 21.58 6.89 16.94
C SER A 340 20.42 7.89 16.99
N LEU A 341 20.05 8.36 18.18
CA LEU A 341 19.06 9.44 18.36
C LEU A 341 19.52 10.74 17.68
N MET A 342 20.79 11.09 17.79
CA MET A 342 21.36 12.25 17.10
C MET A 342 21.29 12.10 15.57
N THR A 343 21.52 10.89 15.04
CA THR A 343 21.40 10.62 13.60
C THR A 343 19.95 10.78 13.12
N LEU A 344 18.98 10.28 13.88
CA LEU A 344 17.56 10.43 13.59
C LEU A 344 17.12 11.89 13.66
N ALA A 345 17.54 12.61 14.70
CA ALA A 345 17.26 14.03 14.89
C ALA A 345 17.74 14.88 13.71
N ARG A 346 18.92 14.58 13.17
CA ARG A 346 19.47 15.27 11.98
C ARG A 346 18.64 14.98 10.74
N LYS A 347 18.29 13.72 10.49
CA LYS A 347 17.43 13.36 9.34
C LYS A 347 16.08 14.06 9.41
N TRP A 348 15.46 14.08 10.58
CA TRP A 348 14.21 14.80 10.81
C TRP A 348 14.36 16.31 10.57
N ALA A 349 15.39 16.94 11.15
CA ALA A 349 15.64 18.37 10.95
C ALA A 349 15.85 18.73 9.48
N GLN A 350 16.62 17.92 8.74
CA GLN A 350 16.84 18.09 7.30
C GLN A 350 15.54 17.96 6.51
N TYR A 351 14.68 17.00 6.85
CA TYR A 351 13.37 16.85 6.23
C TYR A 351 12.48 18.08 6.46
N ILE A 352 12.39 18.54 7.71
CA ILE A 352 11.60 19.74 8.09
C ILE A 352 12.08 20.98 7.33
N MET A 353 13.39 21.14 7.18
CA MET A 353 13.97 22.21 6.36
C MET A 353 13.63 22.04 4.88
N HIS A 354 13.72 20.82 4.35
CA HIS A 354 13.43 20.54 2.94
C HIS A 354 11.99 20.88 2.54
N ILE A 355 11.03 20.61 3.42
CA ILE A 355 9.62 20.94 3.20
C ILE A 355 9.27 22.39 3.59
N ASN A 356 10.25 23.22 3.95
CA ASN A 356 10.07 24.59 4.42
C ASN A 356 9.11 24.73 5.63
N ALA A 357 9.06 23.72 6.50
CA ALA A 357 8.25 23.70 7.71
C ALA A 357 9.09 23.97 8.98
N ASN A 358 10.26 24.59 8.85
CA ASN A 358 11.20 24.81 9.95
C ASN A 358 10.88 26.03 10.82
N GLU A 359 9.87 26.82 10.48
CA GLU A 359 9.42 27.98 11.27
C GLU A 359 10.56 28.98 11.58
N GLY A 360 11.53 29.11 10.66
CA GLY A 360 12.71 29.96 10.85
C GLY A 360 13.80 29.39 11.76
N LEU A 361 13.63 28.18 12.29
CA LEU A 361 14.65 27.48 13.08
C LEU A 361 15.75 26.91 12.18
N ALA A 362 16.99 27.00 12.66
CA ALA A 362 18.13 26.34 12.04
C ALA A 362 18.15 24.83 12.37
N GLU A 363 18.82 24.03 11.53
CA GLU A 363 18.94 22.56 11.71
C GLU A 363 19.36 22.17 13.13
N LYS A 364 20.35 22.86 13.72
CA LYS A 364 20.82 22.60 15.09
C LYS A 364 19.74 22.83 16.15
N GLN A 365 18.87 23.81 15.96
CA GLN A 365 17.78 24.11 16.88
C GLN A 365 16.69 23.04 16.77
N LEU A 366 16.36 22.61 15.54
CA LEU A 366 15.46 21.49 15.30
C LEU A 366 15.99 20.20 15.95
N VAL A 367 17.26 19.84 15.71
CA VAL A 367 17.90 18.68 16.34
C VAL A 367 17.77 18.75 17.88
N LYS A 368 17.97 19.93 18.47
CA LYS A 368 17.82 20.12 19.92
C LYS A 368 16.38 19.91 20.39
N VAL A 369 15.39 20.43 19.67
CA VAL A 369 13.96 20.21 19.96
C VAL A 369 13.66 18.71 19.97
N PHE A 370 14.08 17.99 18.92
CA PHE A 370 13.87 16.55 18.83
C PHE A 370 14.47 15.79 20.03
N LEU A 371 15.73 16.07 20.38
CA LEU A 371 16.41 15.38 21.47
C LEU A 371 15.75 15.68 22.83
N ASN A 372 15.32 16.92 23.06
CA ASN A 372 14.58 17.28 24.28
C ASN A 372 13.27 16.51 24.39
N ARG A 373 12.48 16.43 23.32
CA ARG A 373 11.20 15.70 23.32
C ARG A 373 11.36 14.21 23.54
N MET A 374 12.35 13.60 22.89
CA MET A 374 12.67 12.20 23.14
C MET A 374 13.11 11.98 24.59
N GLY A 375 13.92 12.89 25.15
CA GLY A 375 14.30 12.87 26.57
C GLY A 375 13.07 12.89 27.50
N GLU A 376 12.16 13.83 27.31
CA GLU A 376 10.90 13.94 28.06
C GLU A 376 10.05 12.65 27.95
N PHE A 377 9.96 12.06 26.75
CA PHE A 377 9.25 10.80 26.52
C PHE A 377 9.85 9.62 27.30
N TYR A 378 11.18 9.51 27.35
CA TYR A 378 11.86 8.47 28.12
C TYR A 378 11.74 8.71 29.64
N GLU A 379 11.92 9.94 30.10
CA GLU A 379 11.81 10.32 31.52
C GLU A 379 10.40 10.08 32.08
N SER A 380 9.37 10.42 31.30
CA SER A 380 7.96 10.20 31.65
C SER A 380 7.54 8.73 31.57
N LYS A 381 8.47 7.80 31.29
CA LYS A 381 8.22 6.37 31.14
C LYS A 381 7.16 6.06 30.06
N GLY A 382 7.09 6.86 28.98
CA GLY A 382 6.14 6.65 27.89
C GLY A 382 6.18 5.23 27.32
N ILE A 383 7.37 4.63 27.22
CA ILE A 383 7.55 3.22 26.81
C ILE A 383 6.95 2.24 27.83
N ARG A 384 7.11 2.52 29.12
CA ARG A 384 6.66 1.60 30.18
C ARG A 384 5.12 1.53 30.25
N LEU A 385 4.42 2.62 29.95
CA LEU A 385 2.96 2.63 29.81
C LEU A 385 2.48 1.74 28.65
N ILE A 386 3.28 1.66 27.57
CA ILE A 386 3.01 0.78 26.43
C ILE A 386 3.27 -0.70 26.80
N GLU A 387 4.24 -0.97 27.66
CA GLU A 387 4.63 -2.34 28.08
C GLU A 387 3.66 -2.97 29.10
N THR A 388 3.09 -2.19 30.03
CA THR A 388 2.35 -2.75 31.17
C THR A 388 0.95 -3.24 30.84
N ASN A 389 0.40 -2.88 29.68
CA ASN A 389 -0.93 -3.27 29.18
C ASN A 389 -2.04 -3.22 30.27
N ASP A 390 -1.98 -2.21 31.14
CA ASP A 390 -2.89 -2.06 32.27
C ASP A 390 -4.20 -1.42 31.79
N ILE A 391 -5.23 -2.25 31.70
CA ILE A 391 -6.54 -1.86 31.19
C ILE A 391 -7.24 -0.84 32.09
N ASP A 392 -6.98 -0.85 33.40
CA ASP A 392 -7.62 0.06 34.34
C ASP A 392 -7.09 1.48 34.19
N ASP A 393 -5.77 1.61 33.99
CA ASP A 393 -5.14 2.90 33.72
C ASP A 393 -5.51 3.44 32.34
N PHE A 394 -5.61 2.58 31.32
CA PHE A 394 -6.14 2.98 30.02
C PHE A 394 -7.57 3.53 30.13
N MET A 395 -8.46 2.82 30.82
CA MET A 395 -9.86 3.24 31.00
C MET A 395 -10.00 4.55 31.80
N ARG A 396 -9.09 4.82 32.74
CA ARG A 396 -9.01 6.10 33.45
C ARG A 396 -8.60 7.24 32.52
N LEU A 397 -7.57 7.03 31.71
CA LEU A 397 -7.07 8.03 30.76
C LEU A 397 -8.04 8.30 29.61
N LEU A 398 -8.77 7.27 29.16
CA LEU A 398 -9.75 7.38 28.07
C LEU A 398 -10.80 8.47 28.33
N LYS A 399 -11.23 8.65 29.58
CA LYS A 399 -12.20 9.69 29.97
C LYS A 399 -11.65 11.12 29.86
N ASN A 400 -10.33 11.27 29.86
CA ASN A 400 -9.65 12.55 29.73
C ASN A 400 -9.23 12.88 28.29
N LEU A 401 -9.27 11.90 27.38
CA LEU A 401 -8.95 12.14 25.98
C LEU A 401 -9.99 13.08 25.32
N ARG A 402 -9.49 14.09 24.63
CA ARG A 402 -10.27 15.04 23.82
C ARG A 402 -9.63 15.14 22.44
N GLY A 403 -10.44 15.42 21.42
CA GLY A 403 -9.95 15.71 20.08
C GLY A 403 -9.54 17.17 19.91
N GLY A 404 -9.33 17.57 18.65
CA GLY A 404 -9.03 18.96 18.32
C GLY A 404 -10.12 19.93 18.75
N ILE A 405 -9.71 21.13 19.18
CA ILE A 405 -10.64 22.19 19.58
C ILE A 405 -11.27 22.78 18.33
N THR A 406 -12.60 22.74 18.23
CA THR A 406 -13.37 23.46 17.21
C THR A 406 -14.28 24.46 17.90
N GLN A 407 -14.12 25.75 17.60
CA GLN A 407 -14.92 26.82 18.18
C GLN A 407 -15.40 27.78 17.08
N ILE A 408 -16.69 28.07 17.10
CA ILE A 408 -17.29 29.12 16.26
C ILE A 408 -17.59 30.32 17.15
N VAL A 409 -16.95 31.46 16.86
CA VAL A 409 -17.23 32.73 17.53
C VAL A 409 -18.45 33.37 16.89
N LYS A 410 -19.49 33.66 17.68
CA LYS A 410 -20.75 34.25 17.17
C LYS A 410 -20.58 35.69 16.64
N ARG A 411 -19.57 36.41 17.14
CA ARG A 411 -19.15 37.70 16.58
C ARG A 411 -18.36 37.43 15.31
N HIS A 412 -18.83 37.94 14.18
CA HIS A 412 -18.16 37.82 12.89
C HIS A 412 -18.08 39.18 12.20
N ALA A 413 -17.11 39.33 11.30
CA ALA A 413 -17.03 40.43 10.35
C ALA A 413 -17.42 39.90 8.96
N LYS A 414 -18.13 40.71 8.17
CA LYS A 414 -18.45 40.40 6.78
C LYS A 414 -17.54 41.24 5.88
N VAL A 415 -16.90 40.60 4.91
CA VAL A 415 -16.08 41.25 3.89
C VAL A 415 -16.68 40.87 2.54
N ASP A 416 -17.01 41.85 1.70
CA ASP A 416 -17.47 41.60 0.32
C ASP A 416 -16.25 41.37 -0.58
N ILE A 417 -16.15 40.18 -1.17
CA ILE A 417 -14.97 39.71 -1.91
C ILE A 417 -14.99 40.21 -3.38
N ASP A 418 -16.11 40.75 -3.85
CA ASP A 418 -16.31 41.09 -5.27
C ASP A 418 -15.82 42.50 -5.69
N ASN A 419 -15.43 43.37 -4.74
CA ASN A 419 -14.97 44.73 -5.06
C ASN A 419 -13.44 44.80 -5.19
N LYS A 420 -12.94 44.59 -6.42
CA LYS A 420 -11.51 44.72 -6.78
C LYS A 420 -10.89 46.10 -6.51
N GLU A 421 -11.69 47.14 -6.27
CA GLU A 421 -11.23 48.51 -6.02
C GLU A 421 -10.74 48.74 -4.57
N GLN A 422 -11.02 47.84 -3.62
CA GLN A 422 -10.62 47.99 -2.20
C GLN A 422 -9.30 47.30 -1.81
N ALA A 423 -8.58 46.70 -2.78
CA ALA A 423 -7.34 45.96 -2.53
C ALA A 423 -6.17 46.80 -1.96
N THR A 424 -6.32 48.13 -1.81
CA THR A 424 -5.32 49.02 -1.24
C THR A 424 -5.50 49.30 0.26
N SER A 425 -6.57 48.80 0.90
CA SER A 425 -6.76 48.92 2.35
C SER A 425 -6.34 47.62 3.05
N SER A 426 -5.66 47.72 4.20
CA SER A 426 -5.20 46.59 5.02
C SER A 426 -6.35 45.80 5.70
N GLN A 427 -7.53 45.77 5.09
CA GLN A 427 -8.73 45.12 5.62
C GLN A 427 -8.84 43.70 5.05
N GLY A 428 -8.42 42.71 5.84
CA GLY A 428 -8.55 41.30 5.52
C GLY A 428 -8.76 40.46 6.77
N ILE A 429 -9.33 39.27 6.62
CA ILE A 429 -9.38 38.26 7.68
C ILE A 429 -8.11 37.43 7.59
N TYR A 430 -7.33 37.38 8.67
CA TYR A 430 -6.16 36.52 8.75
C TYR A 430 -6.59 35.10 9.09
N TYR A 431 -6.14 34.15 8.28
CA TYR A 431 -6.23 32.73 8.55
C TYR A 431 -4.83 32.25 8.92
N LEU A 432 -4.70 31.68 10.13
CA LEU A 432 -3.46 31.08 10.61
C LEU A 432 -3.70 29.58 10.76
N ASP A 433 -2.82 28.78 10.19
CA ASP A 433 -2.81 27.33 10.31
C ASP A 433 -1.47 26.92 10.95
N ALA A 434 -1.53 26.05 11.96
CA ALA A 434 -0.34 25.60 12.67
C ALA A 434 0.30 24.45 11.88
N ASN A 435 1.57 24.61 11.50
CA ASN A 435 2.28 23.58 10.76
C ASN A 435 2.46 22.32 11.63
N ASN A 436 1.84 21.21 11.22
CA ASN A 436 2.00 19.91 11.88
C ASN A 436 1.68 19.94 13.40
N LEU A 437 0.53 20.55 13.76
CA LEU A 437 0.09 20.76 15.16
C LEU A 437 0.33 19.56 16.09
N TYR A 438 0.02 18.34 15.65
CA TYR A 438 0.18 17.13 16.47
C TYR A 438 1.55 16.46 16.37
N GLY A 439 2.30 16.68 15.28
CA GLY A 439 3.60 16.03 15.09
C GLY A 439 4.79 16.84 15.62
N GLY A 440 4.55 18.07 16.09
CA GLY A 440 5.56 18.96 16.67
C GLY A 440 5.45 19.17 18.19
N GLU A 441 4.40 18.68 18.85
CA GLU A 441 4.22 18.82 20.30
C GLU A 441 5.11 17.87 21.11
#